data_AF-A0A143PWC7-F1
#
_entry.id   AF-A0A143PWC7-F1
#
_cell.length_a   1.000
_cell.length_b   1.000
_cell.length_c   1.000
_cell.angle_alpha   90.00
_cell.angle_beta   90.00
_cell.angle_gamma   90.00
#
_symmetry.space_group_name_H-M   'P 1'
#
loop_
_entity.id
_entity.type
_entity.pdbx_description
1 polymer ?
#
loop_
_entity_poly.entity_id
_entity_poly.type
_entity_poly.pdbx_seq_one_letter_code
_entity_poly.pdbx_strand_id
1 'polypeptide(L)' 'MTDLGPLAELFHRLNNHLGIVLVNAELIETRCPDAGTRTRAADVVQAAVSALDAVKEIRRQLPEGLLDSR' A
#
# COMPACT_ATOMS: atom_id res chain seq x y z
N MET A 1 -4.14 -28.63 4.83
CA MET A 1 -4.09 -27.68 5.96
C MET A 1 -3.05 -26.64 5.60
N THR A 2 -3.45 -25.61 4.88
CA THR A 2 -2.51 -24.60 4.38
C THR A 2 -2.35 -23.55 5.47
N ASP A 3 -1.19 -23.53 6.13
CA ASP A 3 -0.84 -22.45 7.04
C ASP A 3 -0.60 -21.18 6.22
N LEU A 4 -1.36 -20.14 6.55
CA LEU A 4 -1.41 -18.87 5.82
C LEU A 4 -0.94 -17.69 6.67
N GLY A 5 -0.39 -17.95 7.86
CA GLY A 5 0.35 -16.96 8.64
C GLY A 5 1.38 -16.17 7.80
N PRO A 6 2.14 -16.81 6.90
CA PRO A 6 3.05 -16.10 6.00
C PRO A 6 2.36 -15.08 5.09
N LEU A 7 1.11 -15.32 4.67
CA LEU A 7 0.37 -14.42 3.78
C LEU A 7 -0.13 -13.17 4.52
N ALA A 8 -0.61 -13.33 5.75
CA ALA A 8 -1.01 -12.20 6.59
C ALA A 8 0.19 -11.27 6.89
N GLU A 9 1.36 -11.85 7.20
CA GLU A 9 2.61 -11.10 7.37
C GLU A 9 3.07 -10.41 6.09
N LEU A 10 2.88 -11.04 4.93
CA LEU A 10 3.18 -10.42 3.63
C LEU A 10 2.28 -9.21 3.36
N PHE A 11 0.97 -9.31 3.60
CA PHE A 11 0.06 -8.16 3.46
C PHE A 11 0.40 -7.04 4.43
N HIS A 12 0.75 -7.36 5.67
CA HIS A 12 1.18 -6.35 6.63
C HIS A 12 2.44 -5.61 6.16
N ARG A 13 3.49 -6.35 5.73
CA ARG A 13 4.72 -5.76 5.20
C ARG A 13 4.47 -4.93 3.93
N LEU A 14 3.63 -5.43 3.02
CA LEU A 14 3.27 -4.73 1.80
C LEU A 14 2.56 -3.41 2.10
N ASN A 15 1.54 -3.43 2.97
CA ASN A 15 0.84 -2.22 3.38
C ASN A 15 1.76 -1.22 4.07
N ASN A 16 2.72 -1.69 4.89
CA ASN A 16 3.71 -0.83 5.52
C ASN A 16 4.61 -0.13 4.48
N HIS A 17 5.14 -0.87 3.50
CA HIS A 17 5.96 -0.28 2.44
C HIS A 17 5.17 0.71 1.58
N LEU A 18 3.92 0.38 1.23
CA LEU A 18 3.04 1.30 0.50
C LEU A 18 2.74 2.57 1.29
N GLY A 19 2.52 2.46 2.61
CA GLY A 19 2.36 3.62 3.50
C GLY A 19 3.60 4.52 3.54
N ILE A 20 4.80 3.92 3.62
CA ILE A 20 6.07 4.68 3.56
C ILE A 20 6.22 5.40 2.21
N VAL A 21 5.92 4.72 1.09
CA VAL A 21 5.96 5.34 -0.24
C VAL A 21 4.98 6.51 -0.32
N LEU A 22 3.74 6.31 0.15
CA LEU A 22 2.70 7.33 0.14
C LEU A 22 3.13 8.59 0.91
N VAL A 23 3.56 8.44 2.17
CA VAL A 23 3.98 9.59 3.00
C VAL A 23 5.17 10.34 2.39
N ASN A 24 6.15 9.63 1.82
CA ASN A 24 7.27 10.28 1.17
C ASN A 24 6.84 11.03 -0.10
N ALA A 25 5.94 10.45 -0.89
CA ALA A 25 5.41 11.11 -2.09
C ALA A 25 4.59 12.36 -1.72
N GLU A 26 3.71 12.28 -0.72
CA GLU A 26 2.96 13.44 -0.20
C GLU A 26 3.89 14.54 0.32
N LEU A 27 4.98 14.17 1.01
CA LEU A 27 5.97 15.14 1.48
C LEU A 27 6.66 15.85 0.30
N ILE A 28 7.04 15.12 -0.74
CA ILE A 28 7.65 15.70 -1.94
C ILE A 28 6.64 16.59 -2.68
N GLU A 29 5.41 16.11 -2.88
CA GLU A 29 4.33 16.87 -3.51
C GLU A 29 4.08 18.19 -2.80
N THR A 30 4.12 18.21 -1.47
CA THR A 30 3.82 19.42 -0.69
C THR A 30 5.01 20.35 -0.50
N ARG A 31 6.24 19.85 -0.50
CA ARG A 31 7.44 20.62 -0.11
C ARG A 31 8.44 20.87 -1.23
N CYS A 32 8.39 20.12 -2.34
CA CYS A 32 9.38 20.28 -3.40
C CYS A 32 9.19 21.62 -4.13
N PRO A 33 10.25 22.44 -4.33
CA PRO A 33 10.14 23.70 -5.04
C PRO A 33 9.87 23.51 -6.55
N ASP A 34 10.35 22.41 -7.13
CA ASP A 34 10.19 22.10 -8.55
C ASP A 34 8.79 21.57 -8.88
N ALA A 35 8.10 22.23 -9.82
CA ALA A 35 6.74 21.90 -10.18
C ALA A 35 6.62 20.53 -10.88
N GLY A 36 7.58 20.17 -11.73
CA GLY A 36 7.58 18.88 -12.42
C GLY A 36 7.73 17.71 -11.46
N THR A 37 8.58 17.87 -10.45
CA THR A 37 8.78 16.90 -9.37
C THR A 37 7.51 16.78 -8.52
N ARG A 38 6.82 17.88 -8.20
CA ARG A 38 5.52 17.82 -7.50
C ARG A 38 4.47 17.04 -8.31
N THR A 39 4.35 17.29 -9.61
CA THR A 39 3.41 16.54 -10.48
C THR A 39 3.70 15.04 -10.45
N ARG A 40 4.97 14.65 -10.60
CA ARG A 40 5.35 13.24 -10.51
C ARG A 40 5.08 12.64 -9.14
N ALA A 41 5.27 13.41 -8.06
CA ALA A 41 4.95 12.96 -6.71
C ALA A 41 3.44 12.74 -6.53
N ALA A 42 2.60 13.62 -7.08
CA ALA A 42 1.15 13.45 -7.09
C ALA A 42 0.74 12.16 -7.84
N ASP A 43 1.37 11.86 -8.98
CA ASP A 43 1.14 10.59 -9.70
C ASP A 43 1.50 9.37 -8.83
N VAL A 44 2.61 9.45 -8.07
CA VAL A 44 3.04 8.38 -7.14
C VAL A 44 2.05 8.23 -5.99
N VAL A 45 1.52 9.34 -5.44
CA VAL A 45 0.46 9.33 -4.41
C VAL A 45 -0.76 8.58 -4.93
N GLN A 46 -1.25 8.92 -6.13
CA GLN A 46 -2.40 8.27 -6.74
C GLN A 46 -2.16 6.77 -6.98
N ALA A 47 -0.96 6.41 -7.45
CA ALA A 47 -0.59 5.01 -7.65
C ALA A 47 -0.51 4.23 -6.33
N ALA A 48 0.05 4.82 -5.26
CA ALA A 48 0.16 4.19 -3.96
C ALA A 48 -1.22 3.97 -3.31
N VAL A 49 -2.13 4.94 -3.41
CA VAL A 49 -3.52 4.79 -2.95
C VAL A 49 -4.22 3.68 -3.74
N SER A 50 -4.10 3.68 -5.06
CA SER A 50 -4.68 2.63 -5.90
C SER A 50 -4.13 1.25 -5.56
N ALA A 51 -2.84 1.14 -5.25
CA ALA A 51 -2.22 -0.11 -4.82
C ALA A 51 -2.73 -0.57 -3.46
N LEU A 52 -2.93 0.33 -2.48
CA LEU A 52 -3.53 0.00 -1.19
C LEU A 52 -4.96 -0.52 -1.37
N ASP A 53 -5.74 0.06 -2.28
CA ASP A 53 -7.09 -0.43 -2.59
C ASP A 53 -7.07 -1.78 -3.29
N ALA A 54 -6.13 -2.01 -4.21
CA ALA A 54 -5.92 -3.33 -4.81
C ALA A 54 -5.55 -4.38 -3.74
N VAL A 55 -4.71 -4.03 -2.75
CA VAL A 55 -4.39 -4.93 -1.64
C VAL A 55 -5.63 -5.27 -0.80
N LYS A 56 -6.48 -4.27 -0.49
CA LYS A 56 -7.75 -4.50 0.22
C LYS A 56 -8.66 -5.43 -0.58
N GLU A 57 -8.73 -5.25 -1.89
CA GLU A 57 -9.56 -6.08 -2.77
C GLU A 57 -9.03 -7.52 -2.86
N ILE A 58 -7.72 -7.71 -3.02
CA ILE A 58 -7.10 -9.06 -2.97
C ILE A 58 -7.44 -9.74 -1.65
N ARG A 59 -7.33 -9.00 -0.53
CA ARG A 59 -7.65 -9.52 0.80
C ARG A 59 -9.13 -9.94 0.92
N ARG A 60 -10.05 -9.18 0.31
CA ARG A 60 -11.50 -9.45 0.32
C ARG A 60 -11.87 -10.69 -0.52
N GLN A 61 -11.10 -11.01 -1.54
CA GLN A 61 -11.30 -12.20 -2.37
C GLN A 61 -10.79 -13.49 -1.70
N LEU A 62 -10.03 -13.38 -0.60
CA LEU A 62 -9.62 -14.54 0.17
C LEU A 62 -10.80 -15.03 1.04
N PRO A 63 -11.00 -16.37 1.15
CA PRO A 63 -12.10 -16.91 1.95
C PRO A 63 -12.04 -16.46 3.42
N GLU A 64 -13.20 -16.26 4.04
CA GLU A 64 -13.31 -15.88 5.45
C GLU A 64 -12.58 -16.89 6.36
N GLY A 65 -11.83 -16.39 7.35
CA GLY A 65 -11.00 -17.20 8.25
C GLY A 65 -9.59 -17.56 7.73
N LEU A 66 -9.21 -17.21 6.49
CA LEU A 66 -7.85 -17.46 5.97
C LEU A 66 -6.76 -16.59 6.61
N LEU A 67 -7.14 -15.40 7.11
CA LEU A 67 -6.22 -14.37 7.58
C LEU A 67 -6.39 -14.08 9.08
N ASP A 68 -7.42 -14.66 9.70
CA ASP A 68 -7.72 -14.55 11.13
C ASP A 68 -7.01 -15.69 11.87
N SER A 69 -5.67 -15.71 11.79
CA SER A 69 -4.85 -16.56 12.65
C SER A 69 -4.28 -15.69 13.77
N ARG A 70 -5.02 -15.59 14.86
CA ARG A 70 -4.51 -15.21 16.19
C ARG A 70 -4.85 -16.30 17.19
#